data_AF-A0A0G0JFN2-F1
#
_entry.id   AF-A0A0G0JFN2-F1
#
_cell.length_a   1.000
_cell.length_b   1.000
_cell.length_c   1.000
_cell.angle_alpha   90.00
_cell.angle_beta   90.00
_cell.angle_gamma   90.00
#
_symmetry.space_group_name_H-M   'P 1'
#
loop_
_entity.id
_entity.type
_entity.pdbx_description
1 polymer ?
#
loop_
_entity_poly.entity_id
_entity_poly.type
_entity_poly.pdbx_seq_one_letter_code
_entity_poly.pdbx_strand_id
1 'polypeptide(L)'
;MHHMRSVEEMELLLKTLKQLGKRIIILDIEDPKRSLLASLWNNYYVHILKDQGGLFMSFDQFQDLINLFYSDSKKTLKKIRTIKGSYMLAIIDQ
;
A
#
# COMPACT_ATOMS: atom_id res chain seq x y z
N MET A 1 -4.35 1.66 -1.49
CA MET A 1 -4.46 2.55 -0.31
C MET A 1 -4.01 3.97 -0.64
N HIS A 2 -3.15 4.17 -1.64
CA HIS A 2 -2.72 5.50 -2.10
C HIS A 2 -3.81 6.49 -2.57
N HIS A 3 -5.05 6.05 -2.85
CA HIS A 3 -6.20 6.94 -3.12
C HIS A 3 -6.99 7.37 -1.87
N MET A 4 -6.62 6.89 -0.68
CA MET A 4 -7.27 7.34 0.55
C MET A 4 -7.11 8.86 0.71
N ARG A 5 -8.09 9.50 1.34
CA ARG A 5 -8.11 10.96 1.52
C ARG A 5 -7.30 11.39 2.72
N SER A 6 -7.13 10.50 3.71
CA SER A 6 -6.39 10.79 4.93
C SER A 6 -5.83 9.52 5.59
N VAL A 7 -4.98 9.71 6.59
CA VAL A 7 -4.44 8.61 7.41
C VAL A 7 -5.55 7.96 8.23
N GLU A 8 -6.49 8.76 8.74
CA GLU A 8 -7.62 8.28 9.55
C GLU A 8 -8.53 7.32 8.76
N GLU A 9 -8.78 7.61 7.47
CA GLU A 9 -9.54 6.71 6.60
C GLU A 9 -8.82 5.37 6.40
N MET A 10 -7.50 5.42 6.26
CA MET A 10 -6.65 4.24 6.17
C MET A 10 -6.68 3.41 7.47
N GLU A 11 -6.58 4.05 8.63
CA GLU A 11 -6.69 3.36 9.91
C GLU A 11 -8.05 2.69 10.11
N LEU A 12 -9.13 3.39 9.73
CA LEU A 12 -10.50 2.87 9.82
C LEU A 12 -10.66 1.62 8.95
N LEU A 13 -10.11 1.64 7.73
CA LEU A 13 -10.09 0.47 6.86
C LEU A 13 -9.37 -0.71 7.53
N LEU A 14 -8.17 -0.50 8.06
CA LEU A 14 -7.39 -1.58 8.68
C LEU A 14 -8.08 -2.14 9.93
N LYS A 15 -8.66 -1.29 10.78
CA LYS A 15 -9.49 -1.71 11.94
C LYS A 15 -10.68 -2.55 11.49
N THR A 16 -11.39 -2.11 10.45
CA THR A 16 -12.58 -2.80 9.92
C THR A 16 -12.20 -4.17 9.33
N LEU A 17 -11.15 -4.22 8.51
CA LEU A 17 -10.64 -5.47 7.96
C LEU A 17 -10.19 -6.42 9.07
N LYS A 18 -9.53 -5.89 10.12
CA LYS A 18 -9.11 -6.69 11.27
C LYS A 18 -10.29 -7.39 11.95
N GLN A 19 -11.43 -6.72 12.08
CA GLN A 19 -12.61 -7.30 12.72
C GLN A 19 -13.34 -8.35 11.87
N LEU A 20 -13.29 -8.23 10.54
CA LEU A 20 -14.13 -9.02 9.64
C LEU A 20 -13.38 -10.15 8.93
N GLY A 21 -12.09 -9.96 8.67
CA GLY A 21 -11.30 -10.83 7.80
C GLY A 21 -10.48 -11.87 8.57
N LYS A 22 -10.79 -13.16 8.36
CA LYS A 22 -9.90 -14.28 8.77
C LYS A 22 -8.59 -14.29 8.01
N ARG A 23 -8.63 -13.90 6.73
CA ARG A 23 -7.47 -13.75 5.86
C ARG A 23 -7.58 -12.46 5.07
N ILE A 24 -6.57 -11.62 5.14
CA ILE A 24 -6.55 -10.30 4.53
C ILE A 24 -5.35 -10.22 3.59
N ILE A 25 -5.58 -9.81 2.35
CA ILE A 25 -4.53 -9.58 1.36
C ILE A 25 -4.59 -8.12 0.96
N ILE A 26 -3.52 -7.38 1.23
CA ILE A 26 -3.37 -5.97 0.88
C ILE A 26 -2.27 -5.86 -0.15
N LEU A 27 -2.59 -5.29 -1.31
CA LEU A 27 -1.63 -4.98 -2.35
C LEU A 27 -1.74 -3.49 -2.68
N ASP A 28 -0.62 -2.78 -2.65
CA ASP A 28 -0.58 -1.37 -3.05
C ASP A 28 0.71 -1.02 -3.79
N ILE A 29 0.72 0.10 -4.50
CA ILE A 29 1.93 0.60 -5.16
C ILE A 29 2.81 1.38 -4.16
N GLU A 30 4.11 1.13 -4.19
CA GLU A 30 5.09 1.95 -3.45
C GLU A 30 5.21 3.34 -4.07
N ASP A 31 5.61 4.33 -3.27
CA ASP A 31 5.90 5.68 -3.76
C ASP A 31 6.77 5.67 -5.04
N PRO A 32 6.19 6.07 -6.20
CA PRO A 32 6.87 6.03 -7.47
C PRO A 32 8.05 7.00 -7.55
N LYS A 33 8.12 8.02 -6.67
CA LYS A 33 9.26 8.95 -6.61
C LYS A 33 10.56 8.28 -6.19
N ARG A 34 10.52 7.08 -5.60
CA ARG A 34 11.70 6.31 -5.18
C ARG A 34 12.39 5.58 -6.33
N SER A 35 11.84 5.60 -7.54
CA SER A 35 12.47 5.06 -8.75
C SER A 35 12.30 6.03 -9.91
N LEU A 36 13.39 6.41 -10.57
CA LEU A 36 13.36 7.33 -11.72
C LEU A 36 12.42 6.83 -12.84
N LEU A 37 12.43 5.53 -13.12
CA LEU A 37 11.53 4.93 -14.10
C LEU A 37 10.07 4.92 -13.61
N ALA A 38 9.83 4.64 -12.34
CA ALA A 38 8.48 4.68 -11.78
C ALA A 38 7.92 6.11 -11.70
N SER A 39 8.78 7.11 -11.47
CA SER A 39 8.42 8.52 -11.49
C SER A 39 7.99 8.97 -12.88
N LEU A 40 8.65 8.48 -13.95
CA LEU A 40 8.25 8.76 -15.33
C LEU A 40 6.88 8.14 -15.65
N TRP A 41 6.65 6.89 -15.25
CA TRP A 41 5.34 6.24 -15.38
C TRP A 41 4.26 6.97 -14.56
N ASN A 42 4.53 7.32 -13.32
CA ASN A 42 3.57 8.04 -12.49
C ASN A 42 3.19 9.40 -13.11
N ASN A 43 4.15 10.08 -13.73
CA ASN A 43 3.86 11.32 -14.45
C ASN A 43 2.90 11.10 -15.63
N TYR A 44 3.07 10.00 -16.38
CA TYR A 44 2.12 9.56 -17.40
C TYR A 44 0.74 9.26 -16.80
N TYR A 45 0.67 8.49 -15.70
CA TYR A 45 -0.60 8.13 -15.06
C TYR A 45 -1.35 9.35 -14.48
N VAL A 46 -0.66 10.27 -13.81
CA VAL A 46 -1.27 11.48 -13.23
C VAL A 46 -1.75 12.44 -14.31
N HIS A 47 -0.96 12.69 -15.36
CA HIS A 47 -1.31 13.69 -16.38
C HIS A 47 -2.23 13.17 -17.50
N ILE A 48 -2.12 11.89 -17.87
CA ILE A 48 -2.92 11.32 -18.97
C ILE A 48 -4.14 10.57 -18.45
N LEU A 49 -4.01 9.84 -17.33
CA LEU A 49 -5.11 9.04 -16.77
C LEU A 49 -5.83 9.73 -15.60
N LYS A 50 -5.41 10.96 -15.24
CA LYS A 50 -5.97 11.75 -14.13
C LYS A 50 -5.97 10.98 -12.80
N ASP A 51 -4.96 10.15 -12.59
CA ASP A 51 -4.85 9.40 -11.35
C ASP A 51 -4.57 10.37 -10.18
N GLN A 52 -5.51 10.44 -9.22
CA GLN A 52 -5.49 11.36 -8.07
C GLN A 52 -5.02 10.69 -6.76
N GLY A 53 -4.31 9.57 -6.86
CA GLY A 53 -3.62 9.02 -5.68
C GLY A 53 -2.60 10.02 -5.10
N GLY A 54 -2.61 10.23 -3.79
CA GLY A 54 -1.76 11.21 -3.10
C GLY A 54 -1.04 10.66 -1.86
N LEU A 55 -1.61 9.65 -1.19
CA LEU A 55 -1.05 9.05 0.01
C LEU A 55 -0.18 7.83 -0.32
N PHE A 56 0.88 8.07 -1.08
CA PHE A 56 1.87 7.03 -1.34
C PHE A 56 2.71 6.75 -0.10
N MET A 57 3.02 5.47 0.11
CA MET A 57 3.90 5.02 1.17
C MET A 57 5.10 4.29 0.60
N SER A 58 6.19 4.36 1.34
CA SER A 58 7.31 3.45 1.15
C SER A 58 7.01 2.07 1.71
N PHE A 59 7.79 1.07 1.28
CA PHE A 59 7.65 -0.27 1.83
C PHE A 59 7.92 -0.34 3.34
N ASP A 60 8.82 0.48 3.88
CA ASP A 60 9.10 0.51 5.32
C ASP A 60 7.90 1.07 6.08
N GLN A 61 7.32 2.19 5.62
CA GLN A 61 6.09 2.75 6.19
C GLN A 61 4.91 1.77 6.10
N PHE A 62 4.79 1.06 4.98
CA PHE A 62 3.78 0.01 4.81
C PHE A 62 3.99 -1.14 5.81
N GLN A 63 5.23 -1.61 5.99
CA GLN A 63 5.54 -2.64 6.97
C GLN A 63 5.21 -2.19 8.39
N ASP A 64 5.64 -0.99 8.78
CA ASP A 64 5.38 -0.43 10.10
C ASP A 64 3.87 -0.34 10.38
N LEU A 65 3.09 0.13 9.39
CA LEU A 65 1.64 0.21 9.48
C LEU A 65 0.99 -1.16 9.67
N ILE A 66 1.35 -2.16 8.84
CA ILE A 66 0.78 -3.51 8.97
C ILE A 66 1.20 -4.15 10.31
N ASN A 67 2.44 -3.93 10.75
CA ASN A 67 2.92 -4.44 12.03
C ASN A 67 2.19 -3.83 13.22
N LEU A 68 1.86 -2.54 13.15
CA LEU A 68 1.10 -1.84 14.18
C LEU A 68 -0.33 -2.39 14.32
N PHE A 69 -1.04 -2.57 13.20
CA PHE A 69 -2.45 -2.99 13.25
C PHE A 69 -2.62 -4.50 13.46
N TYR A 70 -1.68 -5.31 12.97
CA TYR A 70 -1.74 -6.78 12.99
C TYR A 70 -0.54 -7.37 13.74
N SER A 71 -0.18 -6.78 14.88
CA SER A 71 0.97 -7.19 15.71
C SER A 71 0.98 -8.69 15.99
N ASP A 72 -0.17 -9.25 16.35
CA ASP A 72 -0.32 -10.62 16.86
C ASP A 72 -0.68 -11.64 15.78
N SER A 73 -0.89 -11.17 14.54
CA SER A 73 -1.30 -12.02 13.42
C SER A 73 -0.10 -12.61 12.68
N LYS A 74 -0.27 -13.82 12.12
CA LYS A 74 0.72 -14.38 11.20
C LYS A 74 0.66 -13.57 9.90
N LYS A 75 1.80 -13.03 9.46
CA LYS A 75 1.86 -12.15 8.30
C LYS A 75 3.07 -12.40 7.42
N THR A 76 2.88 -12.22 6.11
CA THR A 76 3.92 -12.20 5.09
C THR A 76 3.92 -10.84 4.42
N LEU A 77 5.04 -10.12 4.54
CA LEU A 77 5.25 -8.81 3.91
C LEU A 77 6.30 -8.95 2.80
N LYS A 78 5.97 -8.49 1.59
CA LYS A 78 6.87 -8.59 0.43
C LYS A 78 6.79 -7.36 -0.45
N LYS A 79 7.91 -7.06 -1.10
CA LYS A 79 7.97 -6.14 -2.23
C LYS A 79 8.01 -6.93 -3.54
N ILE A 80 7.14 -6.59 -4.48
CA ILE A 80 7.05 -7.19 -5.81
C ILE A 80 7.48 -6.14 -6.83
N ARG A 81 8.58 -6.38 -7.53
CA ARG A 81 9.06 -5.48 -8.59
C ARG A 81 8.42 -5.85 -9.92
N THR A 82 7.89 -4.85 -10.62
CA THR A 82 7.31 -4.99 -11.96
C THR A 82 7.89 -3.91 -12.89
N ILE A 83 7.62 -4.03 -14.19
CA ILE A 83 7.96 -3.01 -15.19
C ILE A 83 7.29 -1.66 -14.87
N LYS A 84 6.11 -1.69 -14.22
CA LYS A 84 5.31 -0.50 -13.90
C LYS A 84 5.68 0.14 -12.56
N GLY A 85 6.51 -0.51 -11.75
CA GLY A 85 6.88 -0.04 -10.42
C GLY A 85 6.99 -1.16 -9.39
N SER A 86 7.27 -0.76 -8.16
CA SER A 86 7.30 -1.66 -7.00
C SER A 86 5.93 -1.69 -6.34
N TYR A 87 5.44 -2.88 -6.06
CA TYR A 87 4.23 -3.12 -5.29
C TYR A 87 4.58 -3.68 -3.92
N MET A 88 3.78 -3.35 -2.93
CA MET A 88 3.89 -3.76 -1.55
C MET A 88 2.73 -4.72 -1.27
N LEU A 89 3.06 -5.91 -0.78
CA LEU A 89 2.12 -6.97 -0.48
C LEU A 89 2.16 -7.28 1.02
N ALA A 90 0.98 -7.35 1.64
CA ALA A 90 0.77 -7.99 2.93
C ALA A 90 -0.26 -9.11 2.79
N ILE A 91 0.08 -10.30 3.27
CA ILE A 91 -0.85 -11.41 3.50
C ILE A 91 -0.91 -11.63 5.00
N ILE A 92 -2.10 -11.51 5.58
CA ILE A 92 -2.33 -11.58 7.03
C ILE A 92 -3.35 -12.68 7.28
N ASP A 93 -3.00 -13.62 8.15
CA ASP A 93 -3.88 -14.69 8.63
C ASP A 93 -4.13 -14.43 10.13
N GLN A 94 -5.41 -14.29 10.51
CA GLN A 94 -5.88 -13.99 11.86
C GLN A 94 -6.44 -15.23 12.57
#